data_AF-A0A9P7N3B6-F1
#
_entry.id   AF-A0A9P7N3B6-F1
#
_cell.length_a   1.000
_cell.length_b   1.000
_cell.length_c   1.000
_cell.angle_alpha   90.00
_cell.angle_beta   90.00
_cell.angle_gamma   90.00
#
_symmetry.space_group_name_H-M   'P 1'
#
loop_
_entity.id
_entity.type
_entity.pdbx_description
1 polymer ?
#
loop_
_entity_poly.entity_id
_entity_poly.type
_entity_poly.pdbx_seq_one_letter_code
_entity_poly.pdbx_strand_id
1 'polypeptide(L)'
;MMRRERAAPRAPAAKDDVFRFVFCSGDSSEVVYNRSLWIMGPTRRAKGCAEKNMFDIADASDGLLEGITVRPCGIYPRHLTLTSWVLTRLVLPTMEVDELAASMVALAKEGAGQTGRIVVHEVAKRMGREILGREDGKEEMKRK
;
A
#
# COMPACT_ATOMS: atom_id res chain seq x y z
N MET A 1 -12.96 23.78 37.48
CA MET A 1 -12.55 22.36 37.25
C MET A 1 -13.51 21.79 36.21
N MET A 2 -13.14 21.78 34.93
CA MET A 2 -14.03 21.29 33.85
C MET A 2 -14.08 19.77 33.86
N ARG A 3 -15.29 19.23 34.01
CA ARG A 3 -15.59 17.80 33.94
C ARG A 3 -15.48 17.38 32.48
N ARG A 4 -14.41 16.69 32.10
CA ARG A 4 -14.35 16.00 30.79
C ARG A 4 -15.41 14.91 30.82
N GLU A 5 -16.49 15.10 30.08
CA GLU A 5 -17.44 14.03 29.78
C GLU A 5 -16.67 12.89 29.10
N ARG A 6 -16.63 11.72 29.73
CA ARG A 6 -16.18 10.51 29.05
C ARG A 6 -17.28 10.14 28.09
N ALA A 7 -17.00 10.25 26.79
CA ALA A 7 -17.85 9.66 25.77
C ALA A 7 -18.06 8.17 26.10
N ALA A 8 -19.31 7.73 26.07
CA ALA A 8 -19.66 6.33 26.24
C ALA A 8 -18.94 5.48 25.17
N PRO A 9 -18.59 4.22 25.46
CA PRO A 9 -18.00 3.34 24.47
C PRO A 9 -18.95 3.22 23.28
N ARG A 10 -18.55 3.76 22.12
CA ARG A 10 -19.31 3.65 20.88
C ARG A 10 -19.21 2.22 20.37
N ALA A 11 -20.33 1.68 19.91
CA ALA A 11 -20.35 0.38 19.24
C ALA A 11 -19.40 0.39 18.04
N PRO A 12 -18.76 -0.74 17.69
CA PRO A 12 -17.88 -0.81 16.52
C PRO A 12 -18.66 -0.41 15.27
N ALA A 13 -18.06 0.47 14.46
CA ALA A 13 -18.65 0.96 13.22
C ALA A 13 -18.99 -0.20 12.28
N ALA A 14 -20.14 -0.12 11.60
CA ALA A 14 -20.46 -1.06 10.53
C ALA A 14 -19.42 -0.91 9.41
N LYS A 15 -19.18 -1.98 8.63
CA LYS A 15 -18.17 -1.99 7.55
C LYS A 15 -18.31 -0.83 6.55
N ASP A 16 -19.52 -0.30 6.38
CA ASP A 16 -19.83 0.80 5.46
C ASP A 16 -19.62 2.20 6.09
N ASP A 17 -19.41 2.28 7.41
CA ASP A 17 -19.19 3.53 8.15
C ASP A 17 -17.70 3.80 8.46
N VAL A 18 -16.81 2.90 8.04
CA VAL A 18 -15.36 3.03 8.28
C VAL A 18 -14.71 3.87 7.19
N PHE A 19 -14.04 4.96 7.57
CA PHE A 19 -13.21 5.72 6.65
C PHE A 19 -11.91 4.97 6.39
N ARG A 20 -11.57 4.74 5.11
CA ARG A 20 -10.36 4.00 4.73
C ARG A 20 -9.32 4.94 4.17
N PHE A 21 -8.14 4.92 4.76
CA PHE A 21 -7.00 5.69 4.28
C PHE A 21 -5.92 4.74 3.75
N VAL A 22 -5.65 4.82 2.45
CA VAL A 22 -4.65 3.98 1.76
C VAL A 22 -3.39 4.79 1.47
N PHE A 23 -2.29 4.45 2.13
CA PHE A 23 -1.00 5.12 1.97
C PHE A 23 -0.06 4.36 1.03
N CYS A 24 0.37 5.01 -0.06
CA CYS A 24 1.43 4.51 -0.93
C CYS A 24 2.80 4.74 -0.29
N SER A 25 3.31 3.70 0.37
CA SER A 25 4.63 3.70 1.00
C SER A 25 5.69 3.23 0.00
N GLY A 26 6.56 2.33 0.39
CA GLY A 26 7.60 1.76 -0.44
C GLY A 26 8.08 0.45 0.16
N ASP A 27 8.61 -0.40 -0.70
CA ASP A 27 9.25 -1.61 -0.25
C ASP A 27 10.36 -1.28 0.76
N SER A 28 10.54 -2.17 1.73
CA SER A 28 11.58 -2.03 2.75
C SER A 28 11.46 -0.81 3.68
N SER A 29 10.31 -0.14 3.76
CA SER A 29 10.04 0.90 4.76
C SER A 29 10.35 0.43 6.19
N GLU A 30 11.09 1.25 6.93
CA GLU A 30 11.64 0.90 8.25
C GLU A 30 10.94 1.70 9.33
N VAL A 31 10.18 1.00 10.18
CA VAL A 31 9.42 1.59 11.28
C VAL A 31 10.33 1.84 12.49
N VAL A 32 11.44 1.10 12.61
CA VAL A 32 12.42 1.23 13.68
C VAL A 32 13.43 2.32 13.34
N TYR A 33 13.26 3.49 13.94
CA TYR A 33 14.03 4.70 13.64
C TYR A 33 15.56 4.53 13.74
N ASN A 34 16.06 3.71 14.67
CA ASN A 34 17.49 3.61 14.98
C ASN A 34 18.23 2.51 14.18
N ARG A 35 17.56 1.80 13.27
CA ARG A 35 18.25 0.76 12.49
C ARG A 35 19.20 1.40 11.49
N SER A 36 20.47 0.96 11.47
CA SER A 36 21.43 1.38 10.45
C SER A 36 21.03 0.79 9.09
N LEU A 37 20.80 1.66 8.10
CA LEU A 37 20.38 1.27 6.76
C LEU A 37 21.44 1.74 5.76
N TRP A 38 21.98 0.79 5.01
CA TRP A 38 23.05 1.04 4.04
C TRP A 38 22.55 1.66 2.73
N ILE A 39 21.26 1.49 2.41
CA ILE A 39 20.63 1.97 1.17
C ILE A 39 19.36 2.73 1.50
N MET A 40 19.22 3.94 0.96
CA MET A 40 18.04 4.82 1.07
C MET A 40 17.55 5.03 2.52
N GLY A 41 18.47 5.09 3.49
CA GLY A 41 18.13 5.14 4.92
C GLY A 41 17.13 6.24 5.29
N PRO A 42 17.36 7.51 4.91
CA PRO A 42 16.42 8.60 5.20
C PRO A 42 15.03 8.37 4.63
N THR A 43 14.91 7.94 3.37
CA THR A 43 13.62 7.69 2.71
C THR A 43 12.85 6.55 3.36
N ARG A 44 13.54 5.44 3.67
CA ARG A 44 12.92 4.27 4.31
C ARG A 44 12.40 4.58 5.71
N ARG A 45 13.13 5.39 6.48
CA ARG A 45 12.71 5.86 7.81
C ARG A 45 11.56 6.85 7.72
N ALA A 46 11.59 7.79 6.76
CA ALA A 46 10.51 8.75 6.56
C ALA A 46 9.18 8.04 6.23
N LYS A 47 9.22 7.07 5.30
CA LYS A 47 8.05 6.25 4.96
C LYS A 47 7.58 5.39 6.13
N GLY A 48 8.48 4.74 6.86
CA GLY A 48 8.11 3.97 8.06
C GLY A 48 7.54 4.81 9.20
N CYS A 49 8.02 6.04 9.38
CA CYS A 49 7.45 7.00 10.33
C CYS A 49 6.02 7.40 9.93
N ALA A 50 5.80 7.68 8.64
CA ALA A 50 4.46 7.97 8.12
C ALA A 50 3.49 6.79 8.32
N GLU A 51 3.92 5.56 8.02
CA GLU A 51 3.13 4.35 8.28
C GLU A 51 2.77 4.21 9.76
N LYS A 52 3.76 4.37 10.64
CA LYS A 52 3.55 4.28 12.09
C LYS A 52 2.52 5.30 12.56
N ASN A 53 2.69 6.57 12.21
CA ASN A 53 1.78 7.63 12.63
C ASN A 53 0.35 7.39 12.12
N MET A 54 0.22 6.90 10.88
CA MET A 54 -1.09 6.53 10.34
C MET A 54 -1.73 5.38 11.13
N PHE A 55 -0.97 4.34 11.47
CA PHE A 55 -1.47 3.23 12.29
C PHE A 55 -1.83 3.67 13.70
N ASP A 56 -1.02 4.53 14.33
CA ASP A 56 -1.31 5.07 15.65
C ASP A 56 -2.63 5.87 15.66
N ILE A 57 -2.92 6.64 14.59
CA ILE A 57 -4.19 7.37 14.44
C ILE A 57 -5.36 6.40 14.21
N ALA A 58 -5.18 5.37 13.38
CA ALA A 58 -6.21 4.36 13.12
C ALA A 58 -6.55 3.56 14.38
N ASP A 59 -5.54 3.13 15.13
CA ASP A 59 -5.69 2.38 16.38
C ASP A 59 -6.40 3.23 17.46
N ALA A 60 -6.24 4.56 17.42
CA ALA A 60 -6.92 5.51 18.31
C ALA A 60 -8.34 5.93 17.86
N SER A 61 -8.83 5.42 16.73
CA SER A 61 -10.10 5.87 16.11
C SER A 61 -11.35 5.12 16.57
N ASP A 62 -11.22 4.17 17.50
CA ASP A 62 -12.31 3.28 17.92
C ASP A 62 -12.97 2.52 16.74
N GLY A 63 -12.17 2.19 15.71
CA GLY A 63 -12.63 1.47 14.51
C GLY A 63 -13.31 2.34 13.46
N LEU A 64 -13.29 3.68 13.60
CA LEU A 64 -13.82 4.61 12.59
C LEU A 64 -12.86 4.83 11.42
N LEU A 65 -11.57 4.56 11.61
CA LEU A 65 -10.52 4.71 10.60
C LEU A 65 -9.80 3.37 10.40
N GLU A 66 -9.74 2.92 9.15
CA GLU A 66 -8.87 1.84 8.72
C GLU A 66 -7.67 2.43 7.98
N GLY A 67 -6.47 2.30 8.57
CA GLY A 67 -5.21 2.69 7.93
C GLY A 67 -4.59 1.50 7.19
N ILE A 68 -4.41 1.62 5.88
CA ILE A 68 -3.82 0.58 5.03
C ILE A 68 -2.58 1.16 4.36
N THR A 69 -1.45 0.46 4.39
CA THR A 69 -0.29 0.84 3.60
C THR A 69 -0.02 -0.16 2.49
N VAL A 70 0.32 0.35 1.31
CA VAL A 70 0.80 -0.44 0.18
C VAL A 70 2.30 -0.18 0.03
N ARG A 71 3.11 -1.24 -0.02
CA ARG A 71 4.56 -1.17 -0.15
C ARG A 71 5.01 -1.67 -1.53
N PRO A 72 4.87 -0.85 -2.58
CA PRO A 72 5.37 -1.20 -3.90
C PRO A 72 6.90 -1.07 -3.95
N CYS A 73 7.52 -1.89 -4.78
CA CYS A 73 8.92 -1.74 -5.15
C CYS A 73 9.02 -0.86 -6.42
N GLY A 74 9.65 -1.32 -7.50
CA GLY A 74 9.72 -0.54 -8.74
C GLY A 74 8.33 -0.35 -9.38
N ILE A 75 8.00 0.88 -9.74
CA ILE A 75 6.75 1.24 -10.43
C ILE A 75 7.10 1.78 -11.81
N TYR A 76 6.43 1.28 -12.85
CA TYR A 76 6.68 1.70 -14.23
C TYR A 76 5.39 2.02 -15.01
N PRO A 77 5.47 2.90 -16.03
CA PRO A 77 4.34 3.16 -16.91
C PRO A 77 4.06 1.96 -17.81
N ARG A 78 2.80 1.73 -18.18
CA ARG A 78 2.37 0.60 -19.03
C ARG A 78 3.18 0.45 -20.33
N HIS A 79 3.63 1.55 -20.91
CA HIS A 79 4.42 1.57 -22.14
C HIS A 79 5.88 1.91 -21.83
N LEU A 80 6.69 0.88 -21.57
CA LEU A 80 8.13 1.02 -21.38
C LEU A 80 8.84 1.11 -22.73
N THR A 81 9.86 1.98 -22.80
CA THR A 81 10.88 1.87 -23.84
C THR A 81 11.76 0.65 -23.59
N LEU A 82 12.34 0.04 -24.63
CA LEU A 82 13.25 -1.12 -24.53
C LEU A 82 14.39 -0.90 -23.52
N THR A 83 14.95 0.30 -23.47
CA THR A 83 15.98 0.69 -22.50
C THR A 83 15.45 0.73 -21.07
N SER A 84 14.25 1.28 -20.86
CA SER A 84 13.62 1.32 -19.55
C SER A 84 13.21 -0.08 -19.07
N TRP A 85 12.84 -0.99 -19.98
CA TRP A 85 12.45 -2.36 -19.66
C TRP A 85 13.62 -3.17 -19.07
N VAL A 86 14.81 -3.08 -19.69
CA VAL A 86 16.03 -3.76 -19.22
C VAL A 86 16.46 -3.23 -17.85
N LEU A 87 16.45 -1.92 -17.65
CA LEU A 87 16.86 -1.30 -16.38
C LEU A 87 15.89 -1.60 -15.23
N THR A 88 14.60 -1.75 -15.51
CA THR A 88 13.58 -1.90 -14.47
C THR A 88 13.36 -3.34 -14.03
N ARG A 89 13.33 -4.33 -14.94
CA ARG A 89 13.01 -5.72 -14.58
C ARG A 89 14.16 -6.55 -14.00
N LEU A 90 15.41 -6.18 -14.26
CA LEU A 90 16.56 -6.99 -13.87
C LEU A 90 17.05 -6.74 -12.43
N VAL A 91 16.70 -5.58 -11.85
CA VAL A 91 17.34 -5.11 -10.61
C VAL A 91 16.42 -5.27 -9.39
N LEU A 92 15.10 -5.10 -9.56
CA LEU A 92 14.14 -5.11 -8.46
C LEU A 92 12.80 -5.72 -8.90
N PRO A 93 11.98 -6.24 -7.97
CA PRO A 93 10.58 -6.52 -8.23
C PRO A 93 9.88 -5.26 -8.77
N THR A 94 9.08 -5.43 -9.83
CA THR A 94 8.39 -4.31 -10.47
C THR A 94 6.92 -4.59 -10.73
N MET A 95 6.12 -3.52 -10.76
CA MET A 95 4.71 -3.52 -11.11
C MET A 95 4.33 -2.31 -11.95
N GLU A 96 3.27 -2.44 -12.75
CA GLU A 96 2.74 -1.33 -13.53
C GLU A 96 2.00 -0.33 -12.64
N VAL A 97 2.05 0.93 -13.03
CA VAL A 97 1.29 2.00 -12.35
C VAL A 97 -0.21 1.71 -12.35
N ASP A 98 -0.75 1.10 -13.41
CA ASP A 98 -2.16 0.72 -13.51
C ASP A 98 -2.50 -0.40 -12.50
N GLU A 99 -1.61 -1.39 -12.33
CA GLU A 99 -1.78 -2.48 -11.35
C GLU A 99 -1.78 -1.91 -9.92
N LEU A 100 -0.88 -0.95 -9.63
CA LEU A 100 -0.82 -0.29 -8.33
C LEU A 100 -2.06 0.56 -8.08
N ALA A 101 -2.50 1.33 -9.08
CA ALA A 101 -3.70 2.16 -8.96
C ALA A 101 -4.95 1.30 -8.72
N ALA A 102 -5.13 0.24 -9.50
CA ALA A 102 -6.26 -0.67 -9.36
C ALA A 102 -6.32 -1.32 -7.97
N SER A 103 -5.19 -1.83 -7.48
CA SER A 103 -5.12 -2.44 -6.14
C SER A 103 -5.37 -1.42 -5.02
N MET A 104 -4.81 -0.21 -5.10
CA MET A 104 -5.06 0.84 -4.11
C MET A 104 -6.52 1.29 -4.07
N VAL A 105 -7.18 1.40 -5.22
CA VAL A 105 -8.61 1.75 -5.31
C VAL A 105 -9.47 0.64 -4.71
N ALA A 106 -9.17 -0.62 -4.99
CA ALA A 106 -9.88 -1.76 -4.39
C ALA A 106 -9.73 -1.77 -2.87
N LEU A 107 -8.52 -1.56 -2.34
CA LEU A 107 -8.28 -1.46 -0.89
C LEU A 107 -9.04 -0.30 -0.24
N ALA A 108 -9.11 0.85 -0.92
CA ALA A 108 -9.86 2.01 -0.43
C ALA A 108 -11.37 1.73 -0.37
N LYS A 109 -11.89 0.89 -1.28
CA LYS A 109 -13.30 0.54 -1.36
C LYS A 109 -13.68 -0.60 -0.42
N GLU A 110 -12.86 -1.64 -0.33
CA GLU A 110 -13.23 -2.93 0.28
C GLU A 110 -12.57 -3.18 1.64
N GLY A 111 -11.50 -2.44 1.94
CA GLY A 111 -10.65 -2.66 3.11
C GLY A 111 -9.53 -3.66 2.83
N ALA A 112 -8.63 -3.80 3.80
CA ALA A 112 -7.51 -4.72 3.69
C ALA A 112 -7.87 -6.17 4.01
N GLY A 113 -9.05 -6.45 4.54
CA GLY A 113 -9.54 -7.81 4.80
C GLY A 113 -8.49 -8.73 5.45
N GLN A 114 -8.27 -9.91 4.84
CA GLN A 114 -7.28 -10.88 5.33
C GLN A 114 -5.82 -10.52 4.98
N THR A 115 -5.60 -9.59 4.06
CA THR A 115 -4.24 -9.16 3.70
C THR A 115 -3.55 -8.36 4.80
N GLY A 116 -4.31 -7.85 5.78
CA GLY A 116 -3.80 -7.07 6.90
C GLY A 116 -3.39 -5.65 6.47
N ARG A 117 -3.10 -4.79 7.46
CA ARG A 117 -2.87 -3.35 7.24
C ARG A 117 -1.63 -2.99 6.42
N ILE A 118 -0.78 -3.96 6.07
CA ILE A 118 0.42 -3.78 5.22
C ILE A 118 0.30 -4.72 4.01
N VAL A 119 0.08 -4.14 2.83
CA VAL A 119 0.00 -4.86 1.56
C VAL A 119 1.34 -4.77 0.84
N VAL A 120 2.04 -5.89 0.78
CA VAL A 120 3.37 -5.98 0.14
C VAL A 120 3.27 -6.03 -1.39
N HIS A 121 4.39 -5.73 -2.06
CA HIS A 121 4.47 -5.61 -3.52
C HIS A 121 3.78 -6.74 -4.29
N GLU A 122 4.13 -8.01 -4.02
CA GLU A 122 3.57 -9.16 -4.75
C GLU A 122 2.06 -9.29 -4.59
N VAL A 123 1.53 -8.96 -3.41
CA VAL A 123 0.09 -9.00 -3.15
C VAL A 123 -0.61 -7.88 -3.91
N ALA A 124 -0.11 -6.65 -3.83
CA ALA A 124 -0.67 -5.51 -4.56
C ALA A 124 -0.64 -5.73 -6.08
N LYS A 125 0.46 -6.28 -6.59
CA LYS A 125 0.63 -6.62 -8.00
C LYS A 125 -0.37 -7.68 -8.46
N ARG A 126 -0.50 -8.79 -7.72
CA ARG A 126 -1.48 -9.84 -8.02
C ARG A 126 -2.91 -9.27 -8.03
N MET A 127 -3.29 -8.52 -6.99
CA MET A 127 -4.60 -7.86 -6.92
C MET A 127 -4.85 -6.95 -8.12
N GLY A 128 -3.88 -6.09 -8.45
CA GLY A 128 -3.98 -5.19 -9.60
C GLY A 128 -4.19 -5.93 -10.92
N ARG A 129 -3.46 -7.03 -11.12
CA ARG A 129 -3.60 -7.90 -12.32
C ARG A 129 -4.96 -8.56 -12.41
N GLU A 130 -5.42 -9.14 -11.31
CA GLU A 130 -6.75 -9.79 -11.23
C GLU A 130 -7.87 -8.80 -11.57
N ILE A 131 -7.83 -7.60 -10.97
CA ILE A 131 -8.83 -6.54 -11.22
C ILE A 131 -8.82 -6.08 -12.67
N LEU A 132 -7.64 -5.98 -13.27
CA LEU A 132 -7.48 -5.55 -14.66
C LEU A 132 -7.67 -6.69 -15.67
N GLY A 133 -7.96 -7.92 -15.23
CA GLY A 133 -8.13 -9.09 -16.10
C GLY A 133 -6.85 -9.52 -16.83
N ARG A 134 -5.68 -9.31 -16.21
CA ARG A 134 -4.38 -9.65 -16.80
C ARG A 134 -3.85 -10.96 -16.21
N GLU A 135 -3.71 -11.99 -17.05
CA GLU A 135 -3.01 -13.23 -16.65
C GLU A 135 -1.49 -13.08 -16.79
N ASP A 136 -0.74 -13.79 -15.94
CA ASP A 136 0.72 -13.91 -16.06
C ASP A 136 1.10 -14.50 -17.43
N GLY A 137 1.54 -13.65 -18.37
CA GLY A 137 2.39 -14.06 -19.50
C GLY A 137 1.75 -14.28 -20.88
N LYS A 138 0.55 -13.75 -21.20
CA LYS A 138 -0.06 -13.98 -22.54
C LYS A 138 -0.21 -12.77 -23.48
N GLU A 139 0.06 -11.53 -23.06
CA GLU A 139 -0.14 -10.37 -23.94
C GLU A 139 1.01 -10.07 -24.93
N GLU A 140 2.21 -10.61 -24.75
CA GLU A 140 3.37 -10.21 -25.58
C GLU A 140 3.52 -10.94 -26.93
N MET A 141 2.64 -11.90 -27.30
CA MET A 141 2.79 -12.67 -28.54
C MET A 141 1.71 -12.43 -29.61
N LYS A 142 0.90 -11.36 -29.51
CA LYS A 142 -0.16 -11.08 -30.50
C LYS A 142 0.01 -9.80 -31.32
N ARG A 143 1.16 -9.14 -31.27
CA ARG A 143 1.47 -8.00 -32.15
C ARG A 143 2.85 -8.16 -32.78
N LYS A 144 2.91 -8.96 -33.83
CA LYS A 144 3.90 -8.86 -34.91
C LYS A 144 3.15 -8.63 -36.20
#